data_AF-A0A0M3IFB7-F1
#
_entry.id   AF-A0A0M3IFB7-F1
#
_cell.length_a   1.000
_cell.length_b   1.000
_cell.length_c   1.000
_cell.angle_alpha   90.00
_cell.angle_beta   90.00
_cell.angle_gamma   90.00
#
_symmetry.space_group_name_H-M   'P 1'
#
loop_
_entity.id
_entity.type
_entity.pdbx_description
1 polymer ?
#
loop_
_entity_poly.entity_id
_entity_poly.type
_entity_poly.pdbx_seq_one_letter_code
_entity_poly.pdbx_strand_id
1 'polypeptide(L)'
;MAEGGPLPEKAAPPPAYGDIFPGQQNSDSICPGITEEKSIDDLKLTDSKKNGGPLPEKKAIDSPLCDVAKIMKAADLAARRHRHQRRRDPAQTPFINHPIGVAYILTNEAKVYDTVTIVAAILHDIIEDTKTTYDEIKEMFGHEVQFFEFIFSKVFTIVSECTIDKSLSRDARKKAQIENASKLSHKAKLVELADKLYNMRDIERVMPVGWNGRHKKEYFKWAKAYVAKMKGTNEALEMAIDDVDKLLDRKGSLRNDATVKHISHKQQEPSEQEKRQYSMLIISVSENAQERAGVSITVVRMSEGGRLPEKAASPPAYGDIVPGKQNSGNICAGIPEEKRIENLKLRDPEENNRPLHEENEIDSQLCDVTVIMKAVDLAARRHRCQRRADPARTPFINHPVGVAYILTNEAKVYDAVTIVAAILHDILEDTETTYIEIREMFGHEVATIVSECTIDKSQSRDARKEKQIRNASKLSHKAKLVELADKLYNMRDIERVMPLCWNARRKREHFEWARDYVAEMKGTNEALETAIDEVISRNLK
;
A
#
# COMPACT_ATOMS: atom_id res chain seq x y z
N MET A 1 1.55 41.36 39.63
CA MET A 1 0.72 40.50 40.49
C MET A 1 0.24 39.30 39.67
N ALA A 2 0.19 38.15 40.32
CA ALA A 2 -0.05 36.78 39.81
C ALA A 2 1.16 36.11 39.14
N GLU A 3 1.96 35.44 39.99
CA GLU A 3 2.99 34.47 39.65
C GLU A 3 2.34 33.18 39.10
N GLY A 4 2.88 32.65 38.00
CA GLY A 4 2.44 31.40 37.39
C GLY A 4 3.16 30.21 38.03
N GLY A 5 2.40 29.34 38.70
CA GLY A 5 2.90 28.07 39.22
C GLY A 5 3.31 27.08 38.12
N PRO A 6 4.14 26.08 38.44
CA PRO A 6 4.70 25.15 37.47
C PRO A 6 3.62 24.27 36.84
N LEU A 7 3.69 24.12 35.51
CA LEU A 7 2.88 23.17 34.75
C LEU A 7 3.12 21.73 35.25
N PRO A 8 2.09 20.88 35.35
CA PRO A 8 2.26 19.51 35.82
C PRO A 8 3.13 18.71 34.85
N GLU A 9 4.06 17.97 35.43
CA GLU A 9 4.97 17.04 34.78
C GLU A 9 4.16 16.07 33.91
N LYS A 10 4.41 16.08 32.59
CA LYS A 10 3.80 15.13 31.67
C LYS A 10 4.26 13.73 32.08
N ALA A 11 3.35 12.93 32.64
CA ALA A 11 3.59 11.51 32.87
C ALA A 11 4.15 10.87 31.59
N ALA A 12 5.29 10.19 31.72
CA ALA A 12 5.91 9.47 30.63
C ALA A 12 4.92 8.42 30.10
N PRO A 13 4.65 8.37 28.78
CA PRO A 13 3.88 7.26 28.23
C PRO A 13 4.66 5.96 28.46
N PRO A 14 3.98 4.83 28.75
CA PRO A 14 4.66 3.56 28.96
C PRO A 14 5.55 3.20 27.76
N PRO A 15 6.68 2.50 27.98
CA PRO A 15 7.54 2.05 26.89
C PRO A 15 6.70 1.23 25.91
N ALA A 16 6.94 1.43 24.62
CA ALA A 16 6.30 0.68 23.54
C ALA A 16 6.88 -0.74 23.47
N TYR A 17 6.75 -1.49 24.56
CA TYR A 17 7.13 -2.89 24.66
C TYR A 17 5.88 -3.74 24.78
N GLY A 18 5.31 -4.03 23.61
CA GLY A 18 4.19 -4.94 23.38
C GLY A 18 3.99 -5.28 21.89
N ASP A 19 4.98 -4.97 21.03
CA ASP A 19 4.88 -5.04 19.56
C ASP A 19 5.63 -6.25 18.96
N ILE A 20 5.98 -7.24 19.79
CA ILE A 20 6.43 -8.57 19.34
C ILE A 20 5.21 -9.49 19.40
N PHE A 21 4.76 -10.02 18.26
CA PHE A 21 3.80 -11.13 18.27
C PHE A 21 4.42 -12.26 19.10
N PRO A 22 3.80 -12.71 20.20
CA PRO A 22 4.31 -13.85 20.94
C PRO A 22 4.06 -15.10 20.10
N GLY A 23 4.99 -15.37 19.18
CA GLY A 23 5.00 -16.53 18.28
C GLY A 23 6.37 -17.21 18.20
N GLN A 24 7.33 -16.79 19.02
CA GLN A 24 8.58 -17.53 19.25
C GLN A 24 9.00 -17.38 20.71
N GLN A 25 8.41 -18.20 21.58
CA GLN A 25 9.01 -18.53 22.87
C GLN A 25 9.24 -20.04 22.91
N ASN A 26 10.53 -20.41 22.94
CA ASN A 26 11.14 -21.65 23.38
C ASN A 26 10.34 -22.96 23.23
N SER A 27 10.70 -23.76 22.23
CA SER A 27 10.57 -25.22 22.31
C SER A 27 11.75 -25.82 23.07
N ASP A 28 11.81 -25.56 24.39
CA ASP A 28 12.54 -26.40 25.35
C ASP A 28 11.49 -26.80 26.38
N SER A 29 10.88 -27.98 26.33
CA SER A 29 11.48 -29.18 26.89
C SER A 29 10.45 -30.33 26.83
N ILE A 30 10.88 -31.53 26.47
CA ILE A 30 10.50 -32.83 27.08
C ILE A 30 11.50 -33.86 26.54
N CYS A 31 12.51 -34.18 27.34
CA CYS A 31 13.07 -35.52 27.50
C CYS A 31 13.77 -35.55 28.88
N PRO A 32 13.42 -36.47 29.79
CA PRO A 32 14.00 -36.50 31.12
C PRO A 32 15.29 -37.32 31.12
N GLY A 33 16.29 -36.82 31.87
CA GLY A 33 17.46 -37.57 32.28
C GLY A 33 18.70 -37.26 31.44
N ILE A 34 19.61 -36.49 32.02
CA ILE A 34 20.92 -36.96 32.48
C ILE A 34 21.54 -35.82 33.29
N THR A 35 22.01 -36.20 34.46
CA THR A 35 22.64 -35.36 35.48
C THR A 35 24.08 -34.99 35.09
N GLU A 36 24.51 -33.87 35.68
CA GLU A 36 25.88 -33.49 36.04
C GLU A 36 26.77 -32.71 35.05
N GLU A 37 27.36 -31.69 35.65
CA GLU A 37 28.31 -30.70 35.19
C GLU A 37 29.59 -31.32 34.60
N LYS A 38 30.20 -30.64 33.63
CA LYS A 38 31.64 -30.32 33.68
C LYS A 38 32.08 -29.30 32.62
N SER A 39 33.05 -28.51 33.07
CA SER A 39 33.67 -27.35 32.45
C SER A 39 34.52 -27.68 31.21
N ILE A 40 34.67 -26.63 30.41
CA ILE A 40 35.65 -26.46 29.34
C ILE A 40 37.06 -26.70 29.87
N ASP A 41 37.81 -27.62 29.26
CA ASP A 41 39.21 -27.48 28.82
C ASP A 41 39.74 -28.84 28.31
N ASP A 42 40.68 -28.78 27.36
CA ASP A 42 41.44 -29.89 26.76
C ASP A 42 40.75 -30.75 25.68
N LEU A 43 40.87 -30.32 24.41
CA LEU A 43 41.06 -31.26 23.30
C LEU A 43 42.23 -30.85 22.41
N LYS A 44 43.35 -31.52 22.65
CA LYS A 44 44.57 -31.54 21.84
C LYS A 44 44.31 -32.15 20.46
N LEU A 45 45.08 -31.66 19.49
CA LEU A 45 45.37 -32.29 18.21
C LEU A 45 45.59 -33.81 18.32
N THR A 46 44.95 -34.58 17.45
CA THR A 46 45.64 -35.66 16.73
C THR A 46 45.16 -35.73 15.27
N ASP A 47 46.16 -35.78 14.39
CA ASP A 47 46.09 -36.00 12.95
C ASP A 47 45.60 -37.41 12.62
N SER A 48 44.76 -37.55 11.59
CA SER A 48 44.73 -38.75 10.74
C SER A 48 44.16 -38.42 9.36
N LYS A 49 45.07 -38.41 8.39
CA LYS A 49 44.85 -38.16 6.96
C LYS A 49 44.04 -39.28 6.28
N LYS A 50 43.50 -38.89 5.11
CA LYS A 50 43.10 -39.67 3.93
C LYS A 50 41.64 -40.14 3.88
N ASN A 51 40.82 -39.34 3.20
CA ASN A 51 40.25 -39.74 1.90
C ASN A 51 39.85 -38.48 1.14
N GLY A 52 40.67 -38.13 0.14
CA GLY A 52 40.41 -37.04 -0.79
C GLY A 52 39.48 -37.51 -1.90
N GLY A 53 38.23 -37.05 -1.84
CA GLY A 53 37.43 -36.72 -3.01
C GLY A 53 37.04 -35.25 -2.89
N PRO A 54 36.74 -34.53 -3.99
CA PRO A 54 36.13 -33.21 -3.84
C PRO A 54 34.84 -33.43 -3.05
N LEU A 55 34.80 -32.90 -1.81
CA LEU A 55 33.52 -32.64 -1.18
C LEU A 55 32.71 -31.86 -2.22
N PRO A 56 31.48 -32.29 -2.57
CA PRO A 56 30.68 -31.53 -3.51
C PRO A 56 30.69 -30.11 -2.99
N GLU A 57 31.12 -29.15 -3.82
CA GLU A 57 30.97 -27.74 -3.50
C GLU A 57 29.55 -27.60 -3.00
N LYS A 58 29.40 -27.32 -1.69
CA LYS A 58 28.15 -26.83 -1.17
C LYS A 58 27.96 -25.53 -1.93
N LYS A 59 27.24 -25.58 -3.05
CA LYS A 59 26.62 -24.43 -3.66
C LYS A 59 26.02 -23.69 -2.48
N ALA A 60 26.57 -22.54 -2.16
CA ALA A 60 26.00 -21.65 -1.17
C ALA A 60 24.53 -21.55 -1.54
N ILE A 61 23.66 -22.05 -0.68
CA ILE A 61 22.22 -21.80 -0.80
C ILE A 61 22.06 -20.36 -0.33
N ASP A 62 22.52 -19.42 -1.15
CA ASP A 62 21.97 -18.08 -1.21
C ASP A 62 20.57 -18.25 -1.82
N SER A 63 19.64 -18.81 -1.05
CA SER A 63 18.23 -18.59 -1.36
C SER A 63 17.91 -17.22 -0.77
N PRO A 64 17.66 -16.20 -1.59
CA PRO A 64 17.20 -14.91 -1.07
C PRO A 64 15.91 -15.19 -0.30
N LEU A 65 15.86 -14.87 1.00
CA LEU A 65 14.56 -14.52 1.56
C LEU A 65 13.98 -13.44 0.63
N CYS A 66 12.83 -13.73 0.05
CA CYS A 66 12.24 -13.00 -1.07
C CYS A 66 12.25 -11.49 -0.79
N ASP A 67 12.66 -10.71 -1.78
CA ASP A 67 12.74 -9.24 -1.67
C ASP A 67 11.42 -8.60 -1.24
N VAL A 68 10.30 -9.20 -1.64
CA VAL A 68 8.95 -8.83 -1.20
C VAL A 68 8.80 -8.90 0.32
N ALA A 69 9.32 -9.95 0.96
CA ALA A 69 9.24 -10.10 2.41
C ALA A 69 10.02 -9.02 3.17
N LYS A 70 11.15 -8.56 2.61
CA LYS A 70 11.93 -7.46 3.19
C LYS A 70 11.17 -6.13 3.07
N ILE A 71 10.58 -5.89 1.89
CA ILE A 71 9.80 -4.68 1.61
C ILE A 71 8.57 -4.63 2.50
N MET A 72 7.81 -5.74 2.62
CA MET A 72 6.63 -5.79 3.47
C MET A 72 6.97 -5.67 4.95
N LYS A 73 8.06 -6.27 5.41
CA LYS A 73 8.58 -6.06 6.78
C LYS A 73 8.93 -4.61 7.05
N ALA A 74 9.60 -3.94 6.10
CA ALA A 74 9.92 -2.53 6.23
C ALA A 74 8.67 -1.64 6.23
N ALA A 75 7.71 -1.91 5.35
CA ALA A 75 6.46 -1.16 5.25
C ALA A 75 5.61 -1.30 6.52
N ASP A 76 5.49 -2.51 7.06
CA ASP A 76 4.76 -2.77 8.30
C ASP A 76 5.43 -2.07 9.50
N LEU A 77 6.76 -2.13 9.59
CA LEU A 77 7.51 -1.39 10.60
C LEU A 77 7.26 0.11 10.51
N ALA A 78 7.43 0.69 9.32
CA ALA A 78 7.21 2.12 9.08
C ALA A 78 5.77 2.52 9.46
N ALA A 79 4.78 1.72 9.06
CA ALA A 79 3.38 1.96 9.39
C ALA A 79 3.16 1.96 10.91
N ARG A 80 3.73 0.98 11.63
CA ARG A 80 3.62 0.89 13.09
C ARG A 80 4.30 2.06 13.81
N ARG A 81 5.49 2.50 13.36
CA ARG A 81 6.25 3.61 13.97
C ARG A 81 5.62 4.98 13.68
N HIS A 82 5.09 5.18 12.48
CA HIS A 82 4.43 6.44 12.09
C HIS A 82 2.92 6.50 12.41
N ARG A 83 2.35 5.50 13.10
CA ARG A 83 0.89 5.39 13.36
C ARG A 83 0.27 6.63 14.01
N HIS A 84 1.03 7.37 14.81
CA HIS A 84 0.57 8.60 15.48
C HIS A 84 0.95 9.89 14.75
N GLN A 85 1.82 9.81 13.74
CA GLN A 85 2.28 10.96 12.99
C GLN A 85 1.32 11.31 11.85
N ARG A 86 1.21 12.61 11.57
CA ARG A 86 0.36 13.15 10.51
C ARG A 86 1.17 14.10 9.63
N ARG A 87 0.82 14.12 8.35
CA ARG A 87 1.25 15.13 7.38
C ARG A 87 0.64 16.48 7.77
N ARG A 88 1.28 17.56 7.33
CA ARG A 88 0.86 18.93 7.66
C ARG A 88 -0.20 19.48 6.71
N ASP A 89 -0.89 18.61 5.97
CA ASP A 89 -2.03 18.99 5.14
C ASP A 89 -3.30 19.19 6.01
N PRO A 90 -4.31 19.94 5.52
CA PRO A 90 -5.56 20.16 6.25
C PRO A 90 -6.29 18.86 6.62
N ALA A 91 -6.18 17.80 5.83
CA ALA A 91 -6.84 16.53 6.12
C ALA A 91 -6.08 15.67 7.15
N GLN A 92 -4.90 16.13 7.61
CA GLN A 92 -4.04 15.40 8.55
C GLN A 92 -3.83 13.97 8.06
N THR A 93 -3.34 13.85 6.83
CA THR A 93 -3.12 12.55 6.19
C THR A 93 -2.12 11.74 7.03
N PRO A 94 -2.30 10.42 7.23
CA PRO A 94 -1.31 9.59 7.93
C PRO A 94 0.08 9.74 7.34
N PHE A 95 1.10 9.92 8.18
CA PHE A 95 2.44 10.20 7.68
C PHE A 95 3.05 9.06 6.87
N ILE A 96 2.70 7.81 7.19
CA ILE A 96 3.16 6.61 6.46
C ILE A 96 2.90 6.67 4.94
N ASN A 97 1.90 7.42 4.49
CA ASN A 97 1.66 7.66 3.06
C ASN A 97 2.88 8.29 2.36
N HIS A 98 3.69 9.05 3.08
CA HIS A 98 4.89 9.68 2.54
C HIS A 98 6.01 8.68 2.25
N PRO A 99 6.56 7.92 3.22
CA PRO A 99 7.59 6.94 2.90
C PRO A 99 7.14 5.89 1.86
N ILE A 100 5.87 5.48 1.89
CA ILE A 100 5.27 4.63 0.83
C ILE A 100 5.34 5.33 -0.54
N GLY A 101 4.93 6.59 -0.61
CA GLY A 101 4.93 7.38 -1.84
C GLY A 101 6.33 7.65 -2.38
N VAL A 102 7.34 7.82 -1.52
CA VAL A 102 8.75 7.93 -1.92
C VAL A 102 9.21 6.63 -2.56
N ALA A 103 8.90 5.48 -1.95
CA ALA A 103 9.22 4.17 -2.53
C ALA A 103 8.47 3.89 -3.84
N TYR A 104 7.22 4.34 -3.97
CA TYR A 104 6.47 4.31 -5.23
C TYR A 104 7.14 5.15 -6.32
N ILE A 105 7.56 6.38 -6.02
CA ILE A 105 8.28 7.24 -6.97
C ILE A 105 9.55 6.54 -7.47
N LEU A 106 10.32 5.94 -6.57
CA LEU A 106 11.54 5.21 -6.94
C LEU A 106 11.26 4.04 -7.89
N THR A 107 10.25 3.22 -7.59
CA THR A 107 9.96 2.01 -8.35
C THR A 107 9.23 2.30 -9.66
N ASN A 108 8.16 3.10 -9.62
CA ASN A 108 7.27 3.32 -10.75
C ASN A 108 7.76 4.41 -11.71
N GLU A 109 8.44 5.44 -11.21
CA GLU A 109 8.92 6.58 -12.02
C GLU A 109 10.42 6.52 -12.29
N ALA A 110 11.24 6.30 -11.25
CA ALA A 110 12.70 6.27 -11.38
C ALA A 110 13.26 4.92 -11.87
N LYS A 111 12.42 3.89 -11.96
CA LYS A 111 12.77 2.51 -12.36
C LYS A 111 13.87 1.89 -11.49
N VAL A 112 13.84 2.18 -10.19
CA VAL A 112 14.75 1.64 -9.19
C VAL A 112 14.10 0.42 -8.55
N TYR A 113 14.70 -0.76 -8.77
CA TYR A 113 14.21 -2.05 -8.27
C TYR A 113 15.11 -2.68 -7.20
N ASP A 114 16.18 -1.97 -6.81
CA ASP A 114 17.09 -2.43 -5.77
C ASP A 114 16.40 -2.42 -4.39
N THR A 115 16.26 -3.60 -3.82
CA THR A 115 15.55 -3.83 -2.55
C THR A 115 16.14 -3.03 -1.39
N VAL A 116 17.46 -2.84 -1.35
CA VAL A 116 18.12 -2.05 -0.31
C VAL A 116 17.68 -0.59 -0.39
N THR A 117 17.68 0.01 -1.59
CA THR A 117 17.24 1.40 -1.79
C THR A 117 15.76 1.58 -1.49
N ILE A 118 14.91 0.63 -1.88
CA ILE A 118 13.45 0.69 -1.62
C ILE A 118 13.15 0.58 -0.13
N VAL A 119 13.78 -0.38 0.56
CA VAL A 119 13.66 -0.49 2.02
C VAL A 119 14.17 0.77 2.70
N ALA A 120 15.31 1.32 2.27
CA ALA A 120 15.81 2.59 2.82
C ALA A 120 14.82 3.74 2.61
N ALA A 121 14.17 3.83 1.45
CA ALA A 121 13.13 4.83 1.19
C ALA A 121 11.91 4.68 2.10
N ILE A 122 11.48 3.45 2.40
CA ILE A 122 10.36 3.20 3.31
C ILE A 122 10.72 3.59 4.76
N LEU A 123 11.99 3.45 5.15
CA LEU A 123 12.45 3.67 6.51
C LEU A 123 13.10 5.05 6.75
N HIS A 124 13.29 5.88 5.73
CA HIS A 124 14.16 7.07 5.78
C HIS A 124 13.82 8.05 6.91
N ASP A 125 12.54 8.23 7.22
CA ASP A 125 12.08 9.18 8.25
C ASP A 125 11.91 8.55 9.64
N ILE A 126 12.08 7.24 9.81
CA ILE A 126 11.77 6.58 11.09
C ILE A 126 12.69 7.06 12.20
N ILE A 127 14.00 7.12 11.94
CA ILE A 127 15.01 7.50 12.94
C ILE A 127 14.84 8.97 13.34
N GLU A 128 14.51 9.80 12.35
CA GLU A 128 14.30 11.22 12.55
C GLU A 128 13.02 11.55 13.31
N ASP A 129 11.88 11.00 12.87
CA ASP A 129 10.55 11.46 13.28
C ASP A 129 9.92 10.64 14.40
N THR A 130 10.52 9.51 14.76
CA THR A 130 9.97 8.61 15.78
C THR A 130 10.98 8.40 16.91
N LYS A 131 10.55 7.79 18.01
CA LYS A 131 11.45 7.44 19.14
C LYS A 131 12.29 6.19 18.87
N THR A 132 12.33 5.73 17.62
CA THR A 132 12.99 4.47 17.27
C THR A 132 14.50 4.64 17.37
N THR A 133 15.14 3.78 18.15
CA THR A 133 16.60 3.77 18.27
C THR A 133 17.23 2.85 17.25
N TYR A 134 18.52 3.03 16.98
CA TYR A 134 19.28 2.16 16.11
C TYR A 134 19.30 0.70 16.58
N ASP A 135 19.41 0.49 17.90
CA ASP A 135 19.39 -0.84 18.50
C ASP A 135 18.02 -1.51 18.33
N GLU A 136 16.93 -0.74 18.46
CA GLU A 136 15.58 -1.27 18.21
C GLU A 136 15.41 -1.72 16.75
N ILE A 137 15.88 -0.94 15.77
CA ILE A 137 15.81 -1.39 14.37
C ILE A 137 16.67 -2.65 14.21
N LYS A 138 17.84 -2.70 14.85
CA LYS A 138 18.73 -3.85 14.78
C LYS A 138 18.05 -5.13 15.33
N GLU A 139 17.43 -5.05 16.51
CA GLU A 139 16.73 -6.17 17.14
C GLU A 139 15.51 -6.64 16.33
N MET A 140 14.70 -5.71 15.80
CA MET A 140 13.48 -6.04 15.05
C MET A 140 13.76 -6.78 13.74
N PHE A 141 14.91 -6.55 13.13
CA PHE A 141 15.37 -7.30 11.97
C PHE A 141 16.25 -8.51 12.36
N GLY A 142 16.65 -8.66 13.63
CA GLY A 142 17.85 -9.38 14.09
C GLY A 142 17.74 -10.83 14.58
N HIS A 143 16.62 -11.55 14.40
CA HIS A 143 16.55 -12.97 14.80
C HIS A 143 16.97 -13.99 13.71
N GLU A 144 17.23 -13.55 12.48
CA GLU A 144 17.72 -14.40 11.38
C GLU A 144 19.20 -14.07 11.06
N VAL A 145 20.10 -14.61 11.88
CA VAL A 145 21.48 -14.12 12.13
C VAL A 145 22.40 -14.04 10.89
N GLN A 146 22.24 -14.86 9.86
CA GLN A 146 23.19 -14.88 8.71
C GLN A 146 22.80 -13.93 7.57
N PHE A 147 21.53 -13.53 7.49
CA PHE A 147 21.00 -12.71 6.40
C PHE A 147 21.07 -11.20 6.69
N PHE A 148 21.21 -10.89 7.98
CA PHE A 148 21.04 -9.58 8.57
C PHE A 148 22.20 -8.62 8.30
N GLU A 149 23.45 -9.08 8.41
CA GLU A 149 24.59 -8.13 8.44
C GLU A 149 24.77 -7.34 7.14
N PHE A 150 24.48 -7.91 5.98
CA PHE A 150 24.79 -7.25 4.70
C PHE A 150 23.71 -6.25 4.25
N ILE A 151 22.44 -6.63 4.29
CA ILE A 151 21.34 -5.76 3.84
C ILE A 151 21.07 -4.68 4.88
N PHE A 152 21.05 -5.04 6.17
CA PHE A 152 20.82 -4.07 7.23
C PHE A 152 21.91 -3.01 7.25
N SER A 153 23.19 -3.40 7.18
CA SER A 153 24.30 -2.43 7.15
C SER A 153 24.15 -1.44 5.99
N LYS A 154 23.80 -1.91 4.79
CA LYS A 154 23.61 -1.03 3.64
C LYS A 154 22.39 -0.12 3.76
N VAL A 155 21.24 -0.65 4.19
CA VAL A 155 20.03 0.15 4.45
C VAL A 155 20.34 1.20 5.51
N PHE A 156 20.97 0.80 6.60
CA PHE A 156 21.37 1.65 7.70
C PHE A 156 22.28 2.79 7.23
N THR A 157 23.29 2.49 6.41
CA THR A 157 24.19 3.49 5.85
C THR A 157 23.40 4.53 5.05
N ILE A 158 22.48 4.09 4.17
CA ILE A 158 21.65 5.00 3.37
C ILE A 158 20.74 5.84 4.26
N VAL A 159 20.03 5.24 5.21
CA VAL A 159 19.12 5.96 6.12
C VAL A 159 19.90 6.97 6.97
N SER A 160 21.08 6.60 7.46
CA SER A 160 21.95 7.50 8.24
C SER A 160 22.46 8.67 7.39
N GLU A 161 22.78 8.44 6.12
CA GLU A 161 23.16 9.50 5.17
C GLU A 161 21.99 10.47 4.88
N CYS A 162 20.75 9.97 4.87
CA CYS A 162 19.55 10.80 4.70
C CYS A 162 19.14 11.53 6.00
N THR A 163 19.59 11.02 7.15
CA THR A 163 19.19 11.50 8.48
C THR A 163 19.75 12.90 8.77
N ILE A 164 18.87 13.83 9.15
CA ILE A 164 19.18 15.22 9.47
C ILE A 164 19.39 15.40 10.98
N ASP A 165 20.41 16.16 11.36
CA ASP A 165 20.63 16.58 12.75
C ASP A 165 19.59 17.62 13.19
N LYS A 166 18.58 17.15 13.94
CA LYS A 166 17.50 17.98 14.49
C LYS A 166 17.91 18.88 15.66
N SER A 167 19.13 18.77 16.17
CA SER A 167 19.66 19.74 17.16
C SER A 167 19.95 21.11 16.52
N LEU A 168 20.15 21.15 15.20
CA LEU A 168 20.43 22.36 14.44
C LEU A 168 19.15 23.16 14.11
N SER A 169 19.29 24.47 13.97
CA SER A 169 18.22 25.34 13.50
C SER A 169 17.74 24.94 12.10
N ARG A 170 16.50 25.27 11.73
CA ARG A 170 15.93 24.90 10.42
C ARG A 170 16.81 25.38 9.26
N ASP A 171 17.36 26.58 9.35
CA ASP A 171 18.18 27.15 8.27
C ASP A 171 19.59 26.56 8.26
N ALA A 172 20.16 26.24 9.43
CA ALA A 172 21.41 25.51 9.53
C ALA A 172 21.31 24.10 8.93
N ARG A 173 20.22 23.38 9.21
CA ARG A 173 19.92 22.06 8.59
C ARG A 173 19.88 22.14 7.07
N LYS A 174 19.10 23.09 6.55
CA LYS A 174 18.96 23.32 5.11
C LYS A 174 20.29 23.61 4.43
N LYS A 175 21.17 24.38 5.09
CA LYS A 175 22.52 24.70 4.60
C LYS A 175 23.43 23.46 4.62
N ALA A 176 23.47 22.74 5.73
CA ALA A 176 24.26 21.52 5.88
C ALA A 176 23.86 20.45 4.83
N GLN A 177 22.58 20.32 4.55
CA GLN A 177 22.08 19.43 3.50
C GLN A 177 22.68 19.79 2.13
N ILE A 178 22.64 21.06 1.71
CA ILE A 178 23.24 21.50 0.44
C ILE A 178 24.76 21.24 0.39
N GLU A 179 25.46 21.46 1.50
CA GLU A 179 26.93 21.27 1.58
C GLU A 179 27.33 19.79 1.51
N ASN A 180 26.51 18.90 2.05
CA ASN A 180 26.79 17.46 2.09
C ASN A 180 26.16 16.67 0.93
N ALA A 181 25.19 17.25 0.20
CA ALA A 181 24.46 16.59 -0.87
C ALA A 181 25.33 15.88 -1.92
N SER A 182 26.45 16.49 -2.33
CA SER A 182 27.35 15.88 -3.32
C SER A 182 28.12 14.67 -2.79
N LYS A 183 28.30 14.58 -1.46
CA LYS A 183 29.02 13.51 -0.75
C LYS A 183 28.17 12.27 -0.51
N LEU A 184 26.84 12.40 -0.62
CA LEU A 184 25.91 11.27 -0.48
C LEU A 184 26.25 10.17 -1.50
N SER A 185 26.07 8.92 -1.07
CA SER A 185 26.12 7.75 -1.94
C SER A 185 25.05 7.83 -3.02
N HIS A 186 25.24 7.12 -4.14
CA HIS A 186 24.27 7.12 -5.24
C HIS A 186 22.87 6.69 -4.76
N LYS A 187 22.78 5.66 -3.91
CA LYS A 187 21.52 5.18 -3.34
C LYS A 187 20.85 6.20 -2.41
N ALA A 188 21.62 6.89 -1.57
CA ALA A 188 21.08 7.98 -0.75
C ALA A 188 20.59 9.16 -1.60
N LYS A 189 21.30 9.52 -2.67
CA LYS A 189 20.84 10.54 -3.62
C LYS A 189 19.51 10.17 -4.27
N LEU A 190 19.31 8.90 -4.64
CA LEU A 190 18.01 8.43 -5.17
C LEU A 190 16.87 8.66 -4.17
N VAL A 191 17.06 8.24 -2.91
CA VAL A 191 16.05 8.41 -1.85
C VAL A 191 15.75 9.90 -1.62
N GLU A 192 16.79 10.73 -1.50
CA GLU A 192 16.65 12.17 -1.29
C GLU A 192 15.94 12.88 -2.44
N LEU A 193 16.25 12.52 -3.70
CA LEU A 193 15.56 13.07 -4.88
C LEU A 193 14.08 12.70 -4.88
N ALA A 194 13.75 11.44 -4.61
CA ALA A 194 12.36 10.98 -4.53
C ALA A 194 11.59 11.62 -3.37
N ASP A 195 12.24 11.79 -2.20
CA ASP A 195 11.67 12.50 -1.05
C ASP A 195 11.33 13.96 -1.39
N LYS A 196 12.28 14.70 -2.01
CA LYS A 196 12.02 16.09 -2.42
C LYS A 196 10.93 16.15 -3.48
N LEU A 197 10.92 15.25 -4.46
CA LEU A 197 9.85 15.19 -5.46
C LEU A 197 8.47 14.96 -4.82
N TYR A 198 8.37 13.99 -3.90
CA TYR A 198 7.11 13.73 -3.19
C TYR A 198 6.64 14.98 -2.43
N ASN A 199 7.53 15.59 -1.63
CA ASN A 199 7.19 16.77 -0.85
C ASN A 199 6.81 17.98 -1.71
N MET A 200 7.50 18.21 -2.83
CA MET A 200 7.14 19.27 -3.78
C MET A 200 5.76 19.03 -4.39
N ARG A 201 5.45 17.79 -4.81
CA ARG A 201 4.12 17.43 -5.34
C ARG A 201 3.03 17.60 -4.30
N ASP A 202 3.29 17.22 -3.05
CA ASP A 202 2.34 17.35 -1.96
C ASP A 202 2.03 18.82 -1.66
N ILE A 203 3.07 19.68 -1.54
CA ILE A 203 2.92 21.13 -1.35
C ILE A 203 2.24 21.81 -2.56
N GLU A 204 2.45 21.29 -3.77
CA GLU A 204 1.76 21.78 -4.96
C GLU A 204 0.26 21.48 -4.92
N ARG A 205 -0.09 20.25 -4.53
CA ARG A 205 -1.48 19.79 -4.44
C ARG A 205 -2.22 20.46 -3.28
N VAL A 206 -1.61 20.49 -2.10
CA VAL A 206 -2.21 20.99 -0.87
C VAL A 206 -1.15 21.73 -0.06
N MET A 207 -1.40 23.00 0.19
CA MET A 207 -0.48 23.82 0.98
C MET A 207 -0.49 23.39 2.45
N PRO A 208 0.68 23.25 3.11
CA PRO A 208 0.72 22.91 4.53
C PRO A 208 -0.02 23.93 5.40
N VAL A 209 -0.58 23.49 6.53
CA VAL A 209 -1.26 24.35 7.49
C VAL A 209 -0.30 25.45 7.98
N GLY A 210 -0.77 26.70 7.92
CA GLY A 210 0.01 27.89 8.28
C GLY A 210 1.00 28.37 7.21
N TRP A 211 1.09 27.70 6.05
CA TRP A 211 1.92 28.17 4.94
C TRP A 211 1.18 29.17 4.05
N ASN A 212 1.97 29.96 3.31
CA ASN A 212 1.49 30.87 2.28
C ASN A 212 2.40 30.74 1.04
N GLY A 213 2.11 31.51 -0.02
CA GLY A 213 2.88 31.46 -1.26
C GLY A 213 4.37 31.78 -1.11
N ARG A 214 4.76 32.57 -0.10
CA ARG A 214 6.18 32.86 0.19
C ARG A 214 6.88 31.63 0.74
N HIS A 215 6.31 30.98 1.75
CA HIS A 215 6.87 29.74 2.32
C HIS A 215 7.05 28.65 1.26
N LYS A 216 6.07 28.50 0.36
CA LYS A 216 6.15 27.58 -0.78
C LYS A 216 7.34 27.93 -1.70
N LYS A 217 7.44 29.17 -2.15
CA LYS A 217 8.57 29.62 -3.00
C LYS A 217 9.92 29.42 -2.33
N GLU A 218 10.03 29.72 -1.03
CA GLU A 218 11.27 29.52 -0.26
C GLU A 218 11.65 28.04 -0.15
N TYR A 219 10.66 27.17 0.07
CA TYR A 219 10.90 25.73 0.09
C TYR A 219 11.39 25.22 -1.27
N PHE A 220 10.70 25.59 -2.36
CA PHE A 220 11.06 25.14 -3.71
C PHE A 220 12.43 25.67 -4.14
N LYS A 221 12.74 26.93 -3.85
CA LYS A 221 14.08 27.50 -4.07
C LYS A 221 15.16 26.70 -3.35
N TRP A 222 14.91 26.34 -2.08
CA TRP A 222 15.84 25.52 -1.31
C TRP A 222 15.96 24.10 -1.88
N ALA A 223 14.83 23.45 -2.18
CA ALA A 223 14.79 22.10 -2.74
C ALA A 223 15.58 22.03 -4.07
N LYS A 224 15.42 23.02 -4.94
CA LYS A 224 16.19 23.13 -6.19
C LYS A 224 17.68 23.28 -5.95
N ALA A 225 18.09 24.13 -5.01
CA ALA A 225 19.50 24.31 -4.67
C ALA A 225 20.12 23.02 -4.11
N TYR A 226 19.34 22.24 -3.35
CA TYR A 226 19.74 20.94 -2.83
C TYR A 226 19.85 19.88 -3.93
N VAL A 227 18.80 19.72 -4.75
CA VAL A 227 18.75 18.78 -5.89
C VAL A 227 19.85 19.09 -6.91
N ALA A 228 20.19 20.36 -7.14
CA ALA A 228 21.26 20.75 -8.06
C ALA A 228 22.63 20.18 -7.70
N LYS A 229 22.87 19.82 -6.42
CA LYS A 229 24.11 19.19 -5.95
C LYS A 229 24.15 17.67 -6.18
N MET A 230 23.03 17.09 -6.61
CA MET A 230 22.86 15.65 -6.86
C MET A 230 22.54 15.34 -8.32
N LYS A 231 22.73 16.31 -9.24
CA LYS A 231 22.49 16.12 -10.68
C LYS A 231 23.29 14.96 -11.27
N GLY A 232 22.70 14.29 -12.24
CA GLY A 232 23.27 13.10 -12.88
C GLY A 232 23.06 11.81 -12.08
N THR A 233 22.17 11.80 -11.09
CA THR A 233 21.84 10.60 -10.31
C THR A 233 20.75 9.79 -11.00
N ASN A 234 19.66 10.46 -11.40
CA ASN A 234 18.52 9.84 -12.09
C ASN A 234 17.77 10.90 -12.89
N GLU A 235 17.84 10.78 -14.23
CA GLU A 235 17.27 11.76 -15.15
C GLU A 235 15.74 11.92 -14.98
N ALA A 236 15.02 10.82 -14.78
CA ALA A 236 13.56 10.84 -14.64
C ALA A 236 13.12 11.64 -13.39
N LEU A 237 13.78 11.43 -12.25
CA LEU A 237 13.53 12.19 -11.03
C LEU A 237 13.88 13.67 -11.18
N GLU A 238 15.03 13.96 -11.78
CA GLU A 238 15.50 15.34 -11.99
C GLU A 238 14.55 16.11 -12.91
N MET A 239 14.10 15.49 -14.01
CA MET A 239 13.09 16.08 -14.90
C MET A 239 11.75 16.28 -14.20
N ALA A 240 11.28 15.29 -13.43
CA ALA A 240 10.02 15.40 -12.70
C ALA A 240 10.05 16.54 -11.67
N ILE A 241 11.18 16.76 -11.00
CA ILE A 241 11.37 17.88 -10.07
C ILE A 241 11.33 19.22 -10.83
N ASP A 242 12.04 19.33 -11.95
CA ASP A 242 12.05 20.53 -12.78
C ASP A 242 10.65 20.85 -13.33
N ASP A 243 9.83 19.86 -13.65
CA ASP A 243 8.47 20.07 -14.14
C ASP A 243 7.52 20.59 -13.06
N VAL A 244 7.63 20.09 -11.82
CA VAL A 244 6.85 20.65 -10.70
C VAL A 244 7.27 22.10 -10.40
N ASP A 245 8.56 22.43 -10.55
CA ASP A 245 9.07 23.80 -10.42
C ASP A 245 8.50 24.74 -11.49
N LYS A 246 8.44 24.31 -12.77
CA LYS A 246 7.85 25.11 -13.85
C LYS A 246 6.37 25.44 -13.64
N LEU A 247 5.62 24.56 -12.96
CA LEU A 247 4.21 24.82 -12.64
C LEU A 247 4.02 26.01 -11.67
N LEU A 248 4.97 26.21 -10.76
CA LEU A 248 4.98 27.38 -9.87
C LEU A 248 5.13 28.68 -10.64
N ASP A 249 6.04 28.72 -11.61
CA ASP A 249 6.31 29.92 -12.40
C ASP A 249 5.11 30.31 -13.28
N ARG A 250 4.44 29.34 -13.90
CA ARG A 250 3.23 29.58 -14.71
C ARG A 250 2.07 30.16 -13.90
N LYS A 251 1.80 29.61 -12.70
CA LYS A 251 0.76 30.14 -11.80
C LYS A 251 1.13 31.53 -11.26
N GLY A 252 2.42 31.84 -11.14
CA GLY A 252 2.91 33.18 -10.80
C GLY A 252 2.64 34.18 -11.92
N SER A 253 2.88 33.80 -13.18
CA SER A 253 2.64 34.64 -14.36
C SER A 253 1.16 34.96 -14.56
N LEU A 254 0.29 33.93 -14.45
CA LEU A 254 -1.16 34.10 -14.62
C LEU A 254 -1.80 34.99 -13.53
N ARG A 255 -1.23 35.03 -12.32
CA ARG A 255 -1.70 35.95 -11.25
C ARG A 255 -1.26 37.39 -11.49
N ASN A 256 -0.15 37.62 -12.18
CA ASN A 256 0.33 38.97 -12.47
C ASN A 256 -0.47 39.63 -13.62
N ASP A 257 -0.89 38.86 -14.63
CA ASP A 257 -1.77 39.35 -15.71
C ASP A 257 -3.22 39.63 -15.25
N ALA A 258 -3.66 38.99 -14.16
CA ALA A 258 -5.02 39.16 -13.62
C ALA A 258 -5.17 40.35 -12.64
N THR A 259 -4.24 41.32 -12.66
CA THR A 259 -4.30 42.50 -11.76
C THR A 259 -4.79 43.74 -12.51
N VAL A 260 -6.11 43.85 -12.75
CA VAL A 260 -6.97 45.02 -12.44
C VAL A 260 -8.41 44.61 -12.77
N LYS A 261 -9.17 44.21 -11.74
CA LYS A 261 -10.56 44.64 -11.49
C LYS A 261 -10.97 44.10 -10.13
N HIS A 262 -10.95 45.00 -9.14
CA HIS A 262 -11.54 44.73 -7.82
C HIS A 262 -13.01 44.35 -7.99
N ILE A 263 -13.36 43.12 -7.63
CA ILE A 263 -14.72 42.78 -7.20
C ILE A 263 -14.58 42.00 -5.90
N SER A 264 -14.99 42.63 -4.81
CA SER A 264 -15.21 42.01 -3.51
C SER A 264 -16.36 41.02 -3.61
N HIS A 265 -16.09 39.72 -3.50
CA HIS A 265 -17.13 38.74 -3.19
C HIS A 265 -16.66 37.80 -2.08
N LYS A 266 -17.54 37.69 -1.08
CA LYS A 266 -17.41 36.84 0.12
C LYS A 266 -17.12 35.39 -0.27
N GLN A 267 -16.25 34.73 0.51
CA GLN A 267 -15.97 33.32 0.40
C GLN A 267 -17.25 32.49 0.59
N GLN A 268 -17.63 31.75 -0.44
CA GLN A 268 -18.55 30.61 -0.38
C GLN A 268 -17.74 29.35 -0.73
N GLU A 269 -18.05 28.23 -0.08
CA GLU A 269 -17.42 26.94 -0.37
C GLU A 269 -17.66 26.53 -1.83
N PRO A 270 -16.67 25.88 -2.49
CA PRO A 270 -16.80 25.46 -3.87
C PRO A 270 -17.87 24.40 -4.04
N SER A 271 -18.69 24.57 -5.07
CA SER A 271 -19.79 23.69 -5.42
C SER A 271 -19.31 22.27 -5.79
N GLU A 272 -20.18 21.27 -5.65
CA GLU A 272 -19.90 19.88 -6.05
C GLU A 272 -19.50 19.75 -7.54
N GLN A 273 -19.91 20.70 -8.37
CA GLN A 273 -19.55 20.75 -9.79
C GLN A 273 -18.09 21.21 -9.99
N GLU A 274 -17.60 22.13 -9.17
CA GLU A 274 -16.19 22.57 -9.17
C GLU A 274 -15.27 21.48 -8.58
N LYS A 275 -15.72 20.76 -7.55
CA LYS A 275 -14.99 19.58 -7.02
C LYS A 275 -14.88 18.46 -8.06
N ARG A 276 -15.92 18.24 -8.87
CA ARG A 276 -15.88 17.32 -10.02
C ARG A 276 -14.96 17.80 -11.14
N GLN A 277 -14.88 19.11 -11.38
CA GLN A 277 -13.97 19.69 -12.37
C GLN A 277 -12.49 19.53 -11.98
N TYR A 278 -12.18 19.60 -10.68
CA TYR A 278 -10.85 19.28 -10.14
C TYR A 278 -10.50 17.78 -10.23
N SER A 279 -11.49 16.89 -10.14
CA SER A 279 -11.33 15.44 -10.37
C SER A 279 -11.01 15.13 -11.83
N MET A 280 -11.70 15.78 -12.79
CA MET A 280 -11.42 15.61 -14.22
C MET A 280 -10.05 16.16 -14.67
N LEU A 281 -9.52 17.19 -14.00
CA LEU A 281 -8.21 17.75 -14.34
C LEU A 281 -7.06 16.74 -14.11
N ILE A 282 -7.22 15.81 -13.15
CA ILE A 282 -6.22 14.75 -12.87
C ILE A 282 -6.15 13.72 -14.00
N ILE A 283 -7.24 13.49 -14.74
CA ILE A 283 -7.28 12.56 -15.88
C ILE A 283 -6.56 13.15 -17.09
N SER A 284 -6.71 14.46 -17.35
CA SER A 284 -6.11 15.15 -18.51
C SER A 284 -4.57 15.20 -18.54
N VAL A 285 -3.92 15.08 -17.38
CA VAL A 285 -2.44 15.03 -17.29
C VAL A 285 -1.92 13.62 -17.62
N SER A 286 -2.75 12.58 -17.46
CA SER A 286 -2.46 11.21 -17.88
C SER A 286 -2.74 11.00 -19.38
N GLU A 287 -3.79 11.63 -19.92
CA GLU A 287 -4.12 11.57 -21.36
C GLU A 287 -3.05 12.23 -22.25
N ASN A 288 -2.43 13.34 -21.80
CA ASN A 288 -1.31 13.96 -22.52
C ASN A 288 -0.05 13.08 -22.59
N ALA A 289 0.11 12.12 -21.68
CA ALA A 289 1.17 11.12 -21.75
C ALA A 289 0.81 9.97 -22.72
N GLN A 290 -0.49 9.67 -22.89
CA GLN A 290 -0.99 8.62 -23.78
C GLN A 290 -1.16 9.06 -25.24
N GLU A 291 -1.51 10.32 -25.53
CA GLU A 291 -1.51 10.84 -26.92
C GLU A 291 -0.11 10.83 -27.55
N ARG A 292 0.96 10.96 -26.75
CA ARG A 292 2.34 10.81 -27.21
C ARG A 292 2.71 9.37 -27.61
N ALA A 293 1.87 8.39 -27.26
CA ALA A 293 2.02 6.99 -27.65
C ALA A 293 1.17 6.58 -28.87
N GLY A 294 0.50 7.53 -29.55
CA GLY A 294 -0.12 7.28 -30.86
C GLY A 294 -1.43 6.47 -30.85
N VAL A 295 -2.15 6.42 -29.73
CA VAL A 295 -3.46 5.75 -29.63
C VAL A 295 -4.59 6.78 -29.81
N SER A 296 -5.41 6.63 -30.86
CA SER A 296 -6.56 7.50 -31.13
C SER A 296 -7.84 6.92 -30.51
N ILE A 297 -8.50 7.67 -29.62
CA ILE A 297 -9.84 7.33 -29.11
C ILE A 297 -10.86 8.32 -29.70
N THR A 298 -11.85 7.80 -30.41
CA THR A 298 -12.98 8.60 -30.93
C THR A 298 -14.06 8.69 -29.85
N VAL A 299 -14.29 9.89 -29.30
CA VAL A 299 -15.36 10.13 -28.32
C VAL A 299 -16.63 10.61 -29.04
N VAL A 300 -17.71 9.84 -28.94
CA VAL A 300 -19.06 10.27 -29.37
C VAL A 300 -19.66 11.15 -28.26
N ARG A 301 -19.86 12.43 -28.54
CA ARG A 301 -20.58 13.37 -27.66
C ARG A 301 -22.09 13.13 -27.74
N MET A 302 -22.74 12.89 -26.60
CA MET A 302 -24.19 13.05 -26.46
C MET A 302 -24.50 14.39 -25.81
N SER A 303 -25.44 15.13 -26.42
CA SER A 303 -25.89 16.47 -26.04
C SER A 303 -26.86 16.44 -24.86
N GLU A 304 -26.70 17.41 -23.95
CA GLU A 304 -27.55 17.69 -22.79
C GLU A 304 -28.99 18.09 -23.18
N GLY A 305 -29.98 17.59 -22.44
CA GLY A 305 -31.34 18.13 -22.48
C GLY A 305 -32.44 17.14 -22.10
N GLY A 306 -32.73 16.97 -20.80
CA GLY A 306 -33.87 16.16 -20.36
C GLY A 306 -34.12 16.27 -18.85
N ARG A 307 -35.26 16.87 -18.50
CA ARG A 307 -35.75 17.20 -17.15
C ARG A 307 -36.09 15.92 -16.35
N LEU A 308 -35.71 15.85 -15.07
CA LEU A 308 -36.16 14.83 -14.11
C LEU A 308 -37.67 14.98 -13.79
N PRO A 309 -38.41 13.86 -13.62
CA PRO A 309 -39.57 13.83 -12.75
C PRO A 309 -39.35 12.96 -11.50
N GLU A 310 -40.15 13.26 -10.49
CA GLU A 310 -40.12 12.81 -9.11
C GLU A 310 -40.44 11.32 -8.88
N LYS A 311 -39.94 10.82 -7.75
CA LYS A 311 -40.38 9.66 -6.93
C LYS A 311 -41.45 8.71 -7.52
N ALA A 312 -41.06 7.46 -7.78
CA ALA A 312 -41.93 6.30 -7.54
C ALA A 312 -41.12 4.99 -7.41
N ALA A 313 -41.43 4.26 -6.32
CA ALA A 313 -41.45 2.81 -6.12
C ALA A 313 -40.26 1.91 -6.54
N SER A 314 -39.79 1.14 -5.55
CA SER A 314 -38.92 -0.03 -5.66
C SER A 314 -39.43 -1.10 -6.64
N PRO A 315 -38.54 -1.80 -7.37
CA PRO A 315 -38.87 -3.07 -8.01
C PRO A 315 -38.47 -4.28 -7.12
N PRO A 316 -39.25 -5.40 -7.15
CA PRO A 316 -39.01 -6.56 -6.31
C PRO A 316 -37.99 -7.55 -6.90
N ALA A 317 -37.58 -8.46 -6.01
CA ALA A 317 -36.63 -9.54 -6.18
C ALA A 317 -36.89 -10.46 -7.40
N TYR A 318 -35.80 -10.86 -8.06
CA TYR A 318 -35.79 -11.93 -9.05
C TYR A 318 -35.73 -13.29 -8.34
N GLY A 319 -36.75 -14.10 -8.59
CA GLY A 319 -36.81 -15.53 -8.28
C GLY A 319 -36.98 -16.34 -9.56
N ASP A 320 -36.40 -17.52 -9.54
CA ASP A 320 -36.27 -18.51 -10.62
C ASP A 320 -37.60 -18.98 -11.24
N ILE A 321 -37.68 -19.10 -12.57
CA ILE A 321 -38.53 -20.11 -13.26
C ILE A 321 -37.87 -20.59 -14.58
N VAL A 322 -37.86 -21.93 -14.70
CA VAL A 322 -37.40 -22.87 -15.74
C VAL A 322 -38.24 -22.79 -17.05
N PRO A 323 -37.72 -23.18 -18.24
CA PRO A 323 -38.36 -22.90 -19.53
C PRO A 323 -39.38 -23.95 -19.99
N GLY A 324 -40.41 -23.53 -20.74
CA GLY A 324 -41.34 -24.44 -21.40
C GLY A 324 -42.27 -23.80 -22.46
N LYS A 325 -42.07 -24.23 -23.71
CA LYS A 325 -43.03 -24.39 -24.82
C LYS A 325 -43.60 -23.16 -25.57
N GLN A 326 -43.13 -23.05 -26.83
CA GLN A 326 -43.85 -22.91 -28.11
C GLN A 326 -45.33 -22.49 -28.09
N ASN A 327 -45.69 -21.40 -28.80
CA ASN A 327 -46.37 -21.51 -30.11
C ASN A 327 -46.65 -20.16 -30.81
N SER A 328 -46.36 -20.14 -32.11
CA SER A 328 -47.07 -19.55 -33.26
C SER A 328 -47.88 -18.25 -33.14
N GLY A 329 -47.61 -17.29 -34.04
CA GLY A 329 -48.59 -16.25 -34.38
C GLY A 329 -48.07 -15.12 -35.25
N ASN A 330 -48.01 -15.33 -36.58
CA ASN A 330 -47.86 -14.31 -37.62
C ASN A 330 -48.89 -13.18 -37.47
N ILE A 331 -48.45 -11.92 -37.55
CA ILE A 331 -49.17 -10.85 -38.27
C ILE A 331 -48.13 -9.96 -38.97
N CYS A 332 -48.23 -9.91 -40.31
CA CYS A 332 -47.49 -9.06 -41.22
C CYS A 332 -48.37 -7.84 -41.59
N ALA A 333 -47.81 -6.63 -41.65
CA ALA A 333 -48.13 -5.60 -42.67
C ALA A 333 -47.30 -4.31 -42.47
N GLY A 334 -46.55 -3.88 -43.50
CA GLY A 334 -46.16 -2.47 -43.69
C GLY A 334 -44.69 -2.17 -44.04
N ILE A 335 -44.29 -2.43 -45.29
CA ILE A 335 -43.04 -1.99 -45.99
C ILE A 335 -43.27 -0.54 -46.52
N PRO A 336 -42.27 0.38 -46.66
CA PRO A 336 -41.16 0.18 -47.60
C PRO A 336 -39.73 0.57 -47.21
N GLU A 337 -38.87 -0.39 -47.53
CA GLU A 337 -37.46 -0.29 -47.85
C GLU A 337 -37.31 0.21 -49.30
N GLU A 338 -36.41 1.17 -49.53
CA GLU A 338 -35.48 1.27 -50.68
C GLU A 338 -35.04 2.73 -50.92
N LYS A 339 -33.78 3.01 -50.56
CA LYS A 339 -32.75 3.69 -51.39
C LYS A 339 -31.52 3.99 -50.51
N ARG A 340 -30.52 3.09 -50.54
CA ARG A 340 -29.33 3.23 -51.40
C ARG A 340 -28.19 2.34 -50.86
N ILE A 341 -27.94 1.26 -51.59
CA ILE A 341 -26.72 0.47 -51.56
C ILE A 341 -25.60 1.32 -52.20
N GLU A 342 -24.45 1.41 -51.51
CA GLU A 342 -23.06 1.45 -51.98
C GLU A 342 -22.22 1.90 -50.75
N ASN A 343 -21.61 1.01 -49.98
CA ASN A 343 -20.48 0.20 -50.41
C ASN A 343 -20.42 -1.11 -49.62
N LEU A 344 -20.66 -2.24 -50.31
CA LEU A 344 -20.08 -3.52 -49.93
C LEU A 344 -18.56 -3.43 -50.15
N LYS A 345 -17.78 -3.52 -49.08
CA LYS A 345 -16.59 -4.38 -49.11
C LYS A 345 -16.87 -5.54 -48.17
N LEU A 346 -17.17 -6.68 -48.79
CA LEU A 346 -17.17 -8.00 -48.18
C LEU A 346 -15.83 -8.18 -47.44
N ARG A 347 -15.89 -8.36 -46.12
CA ARG A 347 -14.77 -8.89 -45.34
C ARG A 347 -14.77 -10.41 -45.47
N ASP A 348 -13.57 -10.96 -45.57
CA ASP A 348 -13.30 -12.38 -45.77
C ASP A 348 -13.89 -13.25 -44.64
N PRO A 349 -14.53 -14.39 -44.93
CA PRO A 349 -15.10 -15.27 -43.90
C PRO A 349 -14.07 -15.97 -43.00
N GLU A 350 -12.77 -15.86 -43.30
CA GLU A 350 -11.68 -16.48 -42.51
C GLU A 350 -11.21 -15.62 -41.31
N GLU A 351 -11.74 -14.40 -41.14
CA GLU A 351 -11.36 -13.49 -40.05
C GLU A 351 -12.10 -13.80 -38.72
N ASN A 352 -13.16 -14.61 -38.75
CA ASN A 352 -13.99 -14.97 -37.58
C ASN A 352 -13.53 -16.21 -36.80
N ASN A 353 -12.37 -16.78 -37.12
CA ASN A 353 -11.81 -17.96 -36.44
C ASN A 353 -10.40 -17.75 -35.85
N ARG A 354 -9.96 -16.50 -35.69
CA ARG A 354 -8.74 -16.22 -34.90
C ARG A 354 -9.06 -16.24 -33.40
N PRO A 355 -8.24 -16.90 -32.56
CA PRO A 355 -8.40 -16.84 -31.12
C PRO A 355 -8.36 -15.37 -30.66
N LEU A 356 -9.27 -14.97 -29.79
CA LEU A 356 -9.25 -13.66 -29.09
C LEU A 356 -8.12 -13.58 -28.04
N HIS A 357 -6.99 -14.21 -28.30
CA HIS A 357 -5.83 -14.32 -27.41
C HIS A 357 -4.57 -13.91 -28.15
N GLU A 358 -4.44 -12.63 -28.55
CA GLU A 358 -3.13 -12.16 -29.06
C GLU A 358 -2.90 -10.63 -28.99
N GLU A 359 -3.76 -9.83 -28.36
CA GLU A 359 -3.56 -8.37 -28.27
C GLU A 359 -3.22 -7.82 -26.86
N ASN A 360 -2.95 -8.68 -25.86
CA ASN A 360 -2.57 -8.23 -24.50
C ASN A 360 -1.25 -8.83 -23.97
N GLU A 361 -0.32 -9.21 -24.85
CA GLU A 361 1.01 -9.70 -24.42
C GLU A 361 2.03 -8.59 -24.11
N ILE A 362 1.65 -7.30 -24.23
CA ILE A 362 2.60 -6.18 -24.08
C ILE A 362 2.75 -5.67 -22.62
N ASP A 363 2.00 -6.19 -21.63
CA ASP A 363 2.09 -5.71 -20.22
C ASP A 363 2.68 -6.74 -19.22
N SER A 364 3.25 -7.86 -19.71
CA SER A 364 3.60 -9.00 -18.84
C SER A 364 4.96 -8.91 -18.12
N GLN A 365 5.59 -7.74 -18.04
CA GLN A 365 6.90 -7.58 -17.38
C GLN A 365 6.97 -6.35 -16.46
N LEU A 366 5.91 -6.09 -15.69
CA LEU A 366 6.08 -5.29 -14.47
C LEU A 366 6.82 -6.14 -13.43
N CYS A 367 7.99 -5.68 -12.99
CA CYS A 367 8.69 -6.28 -11.85
C CYS A 367 7.75 -6.36 -10.64
N ASP A 368 7.69 -7.51 -9.95
CA ASP A 368 6.82 -7.77 -8.78
C ASP A 368 6.85 -6.63 -7.76
N VAL A 369 8.04 -6.08 -7.52
CA VAL A 369 8.24 -4.95 -6.60
C VAL A 369 7.50 -3.69 -7.05
N THR A 370 7.43 -3.44 -8.35
CA THR A 370 6.71 -2.29 -8.94
C THR A 370 5.21 -2.40 -8.73
N VAL A 371 4.64 -3.59 -8.99
CA VAL A 371 3.19 -3.80 -8.83
C VAL A 371 2.79 -3.81 -7.36
N ILE A 372 3.63 -4.36 -6.48
CA ILE A 372 3.42 -4.34 -5.03
C ILE A 372 3.48 -2.89 -4.51
N MET A 373 4.51 -2.12 -4.84
CA MET A 373 4.59 -0.72 -4.38
C MET A 373 3.47 0.15 -4.93
N LYS A 374 3.02 -0.10 -6.18
CA LYS A 374 1.82 0.53 -6.74
C LYS A 374 0.57 0.20 -5.94
N ALA A 375 0.40 -1.05 -5.50
CA ALA A 375 -0.72 -1.47 -4.67
C ALA A 375 -0.68 -0.83 -3.28
N VAL A 376 0.49 -0.81 -2.63
CA VAL A 376 0.67 -0.19 -1.31
C VAL A 376 0.38 1.30 -1.35
N ASP A 377 0.87 2.03 -2.37
CA ASP A 377 0.54 3.45 -2.57
C ASP A 377 -0.96 3.68 -2.80
N LEU A 378 -1.60 2.86 -3.66
CA LEU A 378 -3.03 2.97 -3.91
C LEU A 378 -3.84 2.77 -2.62
N ALA A 379 -3.57 1.68 -1.89
CA ALA A 379 -4.22 1.39 -0.61
C ALA A 379 -4.02 2.54 0.38
N ALA A 380 -2.80 3.07 0.50
CA ALA A 380 -2.48 4.18 1.39
C ALA A 380 -3.30 5.43 1.03
N ARG A 381 -3.42 5.76 -0.26
CA ARG A 381 -4.20 6.92 -0.74
C ARG A 381 -5.71 6.74 -0.54
N ARG A 382 -6.24 5.54 -0.83
CA ARG A 382 -7.68 5.26 -0.73
C ARG A 382 -8.14 5.18 0.73
N HIS A 383 -7.35 4.57 1.61
CA HIS A 383 -7.66 4.47 3.04
C HIS A 383 -7.16 5.64 3.90
N ARG A 384 -6.67 6.74 3.28
CA ARG A 384 -6.05 7.87 4.00
C ARG A 384 -6.93 8.51 5.10
N CYS A 385 -8.26 8.47 4.93
CA CYS A 385 -9.22 9.01 5.89
C CYS A 385 -9.77 7.94 6.86
N GLN A 386 -9.52 6.66 6.61
CA GLN A 386 -10.02 5.56 7.42
C GLN A 386 -9.11 5.31 8.62
N ARG A 387 -9.71 4.86 9.72
CA ARG A 387 -9.02 4.52 10.97
C ARG A 387 -9.53 3.18 11.49
N ARG A 388 -8.65 2.43 12.14
CA ARG A 388 -8.99 1.24 12.92
C ARG A 388 -9.89 1.61 14.11
N ALA A 389 -10.61 0.61 14.61
CA ALA A 389 -11.55 0.77 15.73
C ALA A 389 -10.88 0.69 17.12
N ASP A 390 -9.54 0.67 17.14
CA ASP A 390 -8.75 0.73 18.36
C ASP A 390 -8.82 2.14 19.00
N PRO A 391 -8.56 2.25 20.32
CA PRO A 391 -8.57 3.53 21.03
C PRO A 391 -7.64 4.60 20.42
N ALA A 392 -6.49 4.17 19.88
CA ALA A 392 -5.54 5.07 19.25
C ALA A 392 -5.98 5.56 17.85
N ARG A 393 -7.08 5.01 17.29
CA ARG A 393 -7.56 5.30 15.94
C ARG A 393 -6.41 5.17 14.95
N THR A 394 -5.76 4.01 14.95
CA THR A 394 -4.59 3.74 14.11
C THR A 394 -4.97 3.91 12.62
N PRO A 395 -4.12 4.53 11.77
CA PRO A 395 -4.37 4.62 10.34
C PRO A 395 -4.69 3.25 9.73
N PHE A 396 -5.74 3.18 8.89
CA PHE A 396 -6.21 1.89 8.41
C PHE A 396 -5.19 1.16 7.52
N ILE A 397 -4.35 1.88 6.78
CA ILE A 397 -3.30 1.29 5.94
C ILE A 397 -2.34 0.34 6.70
N ASN A 398 -2.19 0.50 8.02
CA ASN A 398 -1.43 -0.44 8.85
C ASN A 398 -1.98 -1.87 8.78
N HIS A 399 -3.29 -2.04 8.54
CA HIS A 399 -3.92 -3.35 8.43
C HIS A 399 -3.58 -4.05 7.12
N PRO A 400 -3.89 -3.52 5.91
CA PRO A 400 -3.53 -4.21 4.67
C PRO A 400 -2.02 -4.49 4.53
N VAL A 401 -1.17 -3.57 5.01
CA VAL A 401 0.29 -3.78 5.05
C VAL A 401 0.66 -4.92 6.00
N GLY A 402 0.02 -4.99 7.18
CA GLY A 402 0.24 -6.04 8.16
C GLY A 402 -0.28 -7.42 7.72
N VAL A 403 -1.39 -7.47 6.98
CA VAL A 403 -1.89 -8.72 6.36
C VAL A 403 -0.89 -9.24 5.33
N ALA A 404 -0.39 -8.38 4.47
CA ALA A 404 0.65 -8.75 3.51
C ALA A 404 1.97 -9.16 4.20
N TYR A 405 2.35 -8.51 5.30
CA TYR A 405 3.48 -8.95 6.14
C TYR A 405 3.28 -10.37 6.70
N ILE A 406 2.09 -10.68 7.22
CA ILE A 406 1.77 -12.04 7.73
C ILE A 406 1.96 -13.07 6.61
N LEU A 407 1.46 -12.79 5.40
CA LEU A 407 1.64 -13.68 4.26
C LEU A 407 3.11 -13.91 3.91
N THR A 408 3.90 -12.85 3.82
CA THR A 408 5.30 -12.96 3.38
C THR A 408 6.23 -13.50 4.45
N ASN A 409 6.08 -13.05 5.69
CA ASN A 409 7.05 -13.29 6.75
C ASN A 409 6.71 -14.51 7.61
N GLU A 410 5.42 -14.82 7.78
CA GLU A 410 4.96 -15.96 8.58
C GLU A 410 4.53 -17.13 7.69
N ALA A 411 3.67 -16.87 6.69
CA ALA A 411 3.13 -17.92 5.82
C ALA A 411 4.07 -18.33 4.66
N LYS A 412 5.16 -17.57 4.45
CA LYS A 412 6.15 -17.74 3.37
C LYS A 412 5.53 -17.72 1.97
N VAL A 413 4.50 -16.90 1.78
CA VAL A 413 3.84 -16.65 0.49
C VAL A 413 4.52 -15.47 -0.21
N TYR A 414 5.01 -15.71 -1.43
CA TYR A 414 5.76 -14.72 -2.22
C TYR A 414 5.16 -14.41 -3.59
N ASP A 415 4.00 -15.00 -3.91
CA ASP A 415 3.28 -14.75 -5.15
C ASP A 415 2.76 -13.31 -5.20
N ALA A 416 3.26 -12.52 -6.16
CA ALA A 416 2.95 -11.09 -6.24
C ALA A 416 1.45 -10.81 -6.36
N VAL A 417 0.70 -11.64 -7.10
CA VAL A 417 -0.76 -11.50 -7.23
C VAL A 417 -1.46 -11.64 -5.88
N THR A 418 -1.09 -12.64 -5.08
CA THR A 418 -1.65 -12.86 -3.74
C THR A 418 -1.29 -11.72 -2.79
N ILE A 419 -0.05 -11.23 -2.84
CA ILE A 419 0.39 -10.11 -1.99
C ILE A 419 -0.30 -8.80 -2.38
N VAL A 420 -0.43 -8.51 -3.67
CA VAL A 420 -1.20 -7.36 -4.17
C VAL A 420 -2.66 -7.46 -3.75
N ALA A 421 -3.29 -8.63 -3.88
CA ALA A 421 -4.66 -8.84 -3.43
C ALA A 421 -4.81 -8.64 -1.92
N ALA A 422 -3.85 -9.10 -1.10
CA ALA A 422 -3.83 -8.85 0.33
C ALA A 422 -3.74 -7.36 0.70
N ILE A 423 -2.95 -6.59 -0.04
CA ILE A 423 -2.82 -5.14 0.15
C ILE A 423 -4.13 -4.42 -0.22
N LEU A 424 -4.90 -4.97 -1.15
CA LEU A 424 -6.10 -4.34 -1.71
C LEU A 424 -7.42 -4.95 -1.20
N HIS A 425 -7.39 -5.97 -0.32
CA HIS A 425 -8.57 -6.79 -0.01
C HIS A 425 -9.79 -6.01 0.49
N ASP A 426 -9.58 -4.95 1.28
CA ASP A 426 -10.65 -4.10 1.82
C ASP A 426 -11.04 -2.92 0.90
N ILE A 427 -10.35 -2.72 -0.23
CA ILE A 427 -10.44 -1.47 -0.98
C ILE A 427 -11.79 -1.31 -1.69
N LEU A 428 -12.39 -2.41 -2.18
CA LEU A 428 -13.72 -2.39 -2.78
C LEU A 428 -14.83 -2.21 -1.73
N GLU A 429 -14.58 -2.68 -0.50
CA GLU A 429 -15.55 -2.66 0.59
C GLU A 429 -15.63 -1.29 1.27
N ASP A 430 -14.49 -0.62 1.43
CA ASP A 430 -14.36 0.56 2.31
C ASP A 430 -14.10 1.88 1.56
N THR A 431 -13.96 1.85 0.23
CA THR A 431 -13.58 3.02 -0.56
C THR A 431 -14.41 3.14 -1.84
N GLU A 432 -14.27 4.25 -2.57
CA GLU A 432 -14.94 4.47 -3.86
C GLU A 432 -14.25 3.75 -5.03
N THR A 433 -13.34 2.81 -4.75
CA THR A 433 -12.61 2.04 -5.77
C THR A 433 -13.53 0.99 -6.38
N THR A 434 -13.45 0.83 -7.70
CA THR A 434 -14.31 -0.13 -8.43
C THR A 434 -13.53 -1.37 -8.85
N TYR A 435 -14.23 -2.48 -9.07
CA TYR A 435 -13.63 -3.70 -9.63
C TYR A 435 -12.91 -3.43 -10.96
N ILE A 436 -13.51 -2.61 -11.82
CA ILE A 436 -12.95 -2.27 -13.13
C ILE A 436 -11.63 -1.52 -12.96
N GLU A 437 -11.55 -0.58 -12.03
CA GLU A 437 -10.30 0.13 -11.73
C GLU A 437 -9.19 -0.84 -11.28
N ILE A 438 -9.50 -1.79 -10.39
CA ILE A 438 -8.50 -2.79 -9.95
C ILE A 438 -8.06 -3.65 -11.13
N ARG A 439 -9.01 -4.10 -11.96
CA ARG A 439 -8.72 -4.93 -13.13
C ARG A 439 -7.81 -4.22 -14.12
N GLU A 440 -8.07 -2.94 -14.40
CA GLU A 440 -7.25 -2.13 -15.30
C GLU A 440 -5.86 -1.85 -14.73
N MET A 441 -5.74 -1.68 -13.41
CA MET A 441 -4.47 -1.33 -12.78
C MET A 441 -3.57 -2.53 -12.44
N PHE A 442 -4.14 -3.69 -12.15
CA PHE A 442 -3.45 -4.86 -11.58
C PHE A 442 -3.81 -6.19 -12.24
N GLY A 443 -4.68 -6.17 -13.25
CA GLY A 443 -5.09 -7.37 -13.98
C GLY A 443 -6.31 -8.09 -13.37
N HIS A 444 -6.84 -9.02 -14.16
CA HIS A 444 -8.08 -9.72 -13.85
C HIS A 444 -7.98 -10.65 -12.64
N GLU A 445 -6.84 -11.33 -12.46
CA GLU A 445 -6.65 -12.27 -11.35
C GLU A 445 -6.70 -11.56 -9.99
N VAL A 446 -5.97 -10.45 -9.83
CA VAL A 446 -6.01 -9.61 -8.63
C VAL A 446 -7.43 -9.12 -8.35
N ALA A 447 -8.11 -8.56 -9.36
CA ALA A 447 -9.46 -8.04 -9.20
C ALA A 447 -10.44 -9.13 -8.74
N THR A 448 -10.28 -10.36 -9.25
CA THR A 448 -11.10 -11.51 -8.87
C THR A 448 -10.87 -11.90 -7.42
N ILE A 449 -9.62 -12.04 -6.98
CA ILE A 449 -9.29 -12.38 -5.58
C ILE A 449 -9.82 -11.29 -4.63
N VAL A 450 -9.61 -10.00 -4.95
CA VAL A 450 -10.13 -8.91 -4.13
C VAL A 450 -11.66 -8.94 -4.06
N SER A 451 -12.33 -9.26 -5.17
CA SER A 451 -13.79 -9.43 -5.20
C SER A 451 -14.27 -10.61 -4.37
N GLU A 452 -13.50 -11.71 -4.30
CA GLU A 452 -13.81 -12.87 -3.45
C GLU A 452 -13.73 -12.53 -1.95
N CYS A 453 -12.76 -11.68 -1.57
CA CYS A 453 -12.60 -11.18 -0.20
C CYS A 453 -13.61 -10.08 0.18
N THR A 454 -14.28 -9.46 -0.79
CA THR A 454 -15.16 -8.30 -0.54
C THR A 454 -16.51 -8.72 0.05
N ILE A 455 -16.92 -8.05 1.13
CA ILE A 455 -18.17 -8.36 1.80
C ILE A 455 -19.31 -7.45 1.30
N ASP A 456 -20.43 -8.06 0.93
CA ASP A 456 -21.67 -7.34 0.63
C ASP A 456 -22.29 -6.74 1.91
N LYS A 457 -22.04 -5.44 2.13
CA LYS A 457 -22.55 -4.67 3.28
C LYS A 457 -24.06 -4.40 3.26
N SER A 458 -24.79 -4.75 2.20
CA SER A 458 -26.25 -4.59 2.16
C SER A 458 -27.00 -5.53 3.12
N GLN A 459 -26.34 -6.63 3.53
CA GLN A 459 -26.91 -7.65 4.40
C GLN A 459 -26.66 -7.37 5.89
N SER A 460 -27.52 -7.94 6.75
CA SER A 460 -27.32 -7.86 8.21
C SER A 460 -25.99 -8.50 8.62
N ARG A 461 -25.41 -8.04 9.73
CA ARG A 461 -24.13 -8.56 10.24
C ARG A 461 -24.13 -10.08 10.40
N ASP A 462 -25.20 -10.64 10.94
CA ASP A 462 -25.27 -12.08 11.24
C ASP A 462 -25.44 -12.88 9.94
N ALA A 463 -26.27 -12.39 9.01
CA ALA A 463 -26.39 -12.98 7.67
C ALA A 463 -25.06 -12.97 6.89
N ARG A 464 -24.27 -11.89 7.03
CA ARG A 464 -22.93 -11.79 6.41
C ARG A 464 -21.98 -12.85 6.98
N LYS A 465 -21.94 -12.98 8.31
CA LYS A 465 -21.11 -13.98 9.00
C LYS A 465 -21.46 -15.41 8.60
N GLU A 466 -22.74 -15.75 8.53
CA GLU A 466 -23.20 -17.06 8.07
C GLU A 466 -22.87 -17.31 6.59
N LYS A 467 -23.08 -16.30 5.74
CA LYS A 467 -22.75 -16.40 4.31
C LYS A 467 -21.26 -16.62 4.09
N GLN A 468 -20.41 -15.98 4.89
CA GLN A 468 -18.96 -16.19 4.88
C GLN A 468 -18.61 -17.64 5.18
N ILE A 469 -19.11 -18.21 6.29
CA ILE A 469 -18.88 -19.62 6.63
C ILE A 469 -19.35 -20.54 5.49
N ARG A 470 -20.58 -20.38 4.98
CA ARG A 470 -21.12 -21.21 3.89
C ARG A 470 -20.34 -21.14 2.58
N ASN A 471 -19.60 -20.06 2.35
CA ASN A 471 -18.86 -19.84 1.10
C ASN A 471 -17.35 -19.99 1.26
N ALA A 472 -16.81 -20.10 2.48
CA ALA A 472 -15.36 -20.09 2.71
C ALA A 472 -14.65 -21.23 2.00
N SER A 473 -15.25 -22.44 1.99
CA SER A 473 -14.70 -23.60 1.28
C SER A 473 -14.65 -23.43 -0.24
N LYS A 474 -15.49 -22.54 -0.80
CA LYS A 474 -15.61 -22.24 -2.25
C LYS A 474 -14.62 -21.18 -2.73
N LEU A 475 -13.96 -20.46 -1.82
CA LEU A 475 -12.95 -19.46 -2.16
C LEU A 475 -11.78 -20.11 -2.89
N SER A 476 -11.18 -19.37 -3.82
CA SER A 476 -9.93 -19.76 -4.46
C SER A 476 -8.80 -19.88 -3.43
N HIS A 477 -7.77 -20.68 -3.74
CA HIS A 477 -6.64 -20.89 -2.82
C HIS A 477 -5.97 -19.56 -2.42
N LYS A 478 -5.78 -18.64 -3.38
CA LYS A 478 -5.20 -17.32 -3.11
C LYS A 478 -6.11 -16.45 -2.24
N ALA A 479 -7.43 -16.48 -2.45
CA ALA A 479 -8.39 -15.79 -1.58
C ALA A 479 -8.40 -16.37 -0.16
N LYS A 480 -8.31 -17.69 0.00
CA LYS A 480 -8.19 -18.33 1.33
C LYS A 480 -6.93 -17.88 2.07
N LEU A 481 -5.78 -17.75 1.40
CA LEU A 481 -4.56 -17.21 2.01
C LEU A 481 -4.79 -15.79 2.56
N VAL A 482 -5.38 -14.91 1.74
CA VAL A 482 -5.68 -13.53 2.13
C VAL A 482 -6.64 -13.49 3.32
N GLU A 483 -7.72 -14.26 3.28
CA GLU A 483 -8.71 -14.33 4.35
C GLU A 483 -8.12 -14.85 5.66
N LEU A 484 -7.31 -15.91 5.62
CA LEU A 484 -6.64 -16.47 6.81
C LEU A 484 -5.70 -15.42 7.43
N ALA A 485 -4.89 -14.74 6.63
CA ALA A 485 -4.00 -13.69 7.12
C ALA A 485 -4.76 -12.48 7.68
N ASP A 486 -5.87 -12.07 7.05
CA ASP A 486 -6.75 -11.01 7.57
C ASP A 486 -7.34 -11.38 8.93
N LYS A 487 -7.90 -12.60 9.08
CA LYS A 487 -8.43 -13.05 10.37
C LYS A 487 -7.35 -13.13 11.43
N LEU A 488 -6.16 -13.66 11.09
CA LEU A 488 -5.04 -13.72 12.02
C LEU A 488 -4.64 -12.31 12.50
N TYR A 489 -4.51 -11.34 11.57
CA TYR A 489 -4.21 -9.95 11.93
C TYR A 489 -5.27 -9.37 12.86
N ASN A 490 -6.55 -9.49 12.49
CA ASN A 490 -7.65 -8.92 13.27
C ASN A 490 -7.78 -9.54 14.66
N MET A 491 -7.62 -10.86 14.79
CA MET A 491 -7.66 -11.51 16.10
C MET A 491 -6.48 -11.08 16.99
N ARG A 492 -5.26 -10.99 16.44
CA ARG A 492 -4.09 -10.46 17.16
C ARG A 492 -4.29 -8.99 17.56
N ASP A 493 -4.93 -8.19 16.71
CA ASP A 493 -5.26 -6.80 17.04
C ASP A 493 -6.25 -6.71 18.21
N ILE A 494 -7.25 -7.59 18.27
CA ILE A 494 -8.22 -7.69 19.37
C ILE A 494 -7.60 -8.26 20.65
N GLU A 495 -6.60 -9.16 20.56
CA GLU A 495 -5.80 -9.60 21.72
C GLU A 495 -5.03 -8.42 22.31
N ARG A 496 -4.40 -7.62 21.45
CA ARG A 496 -3.58 -6.47 21.84
C ARG A 496 -4.42 -5.35 22.45
N VAL A 497 -5.47 -4.93 21.76
CA VAL A 497 -6.36 -3.87 22.23
C VAL A 497 -7.81 -4.14 21.80
N MET A 498 -8.72 -4.17 22.77
CA MET A 498 -10.14 -4.33 22.48
C MET A 498 -10.67 -3.11 21.69
N PRO A 499 -11.46 -3.31 20.63
CA PRO A 499 -12.11 -2.22 19.91
C PRO A 499 -13.04 -1.40 20.83
N LEU A 500 -13.14 -0.09 20.59
CA LEU A 500 -13.86 0.86 21.47
C LEU A 500 -15.32 0.50 21.78
N CYS A 501 -16.02 -0.15 20.84
CA CYS A 501 -17.44 -0.50 20.96
C CYS A 501 -17.69 -1.99 21.24
N TRP A 502 -16.67 -2.70 21.74
CA TRP A 502 -16.75 -4.11 22.06
C TRP A 502 -16.73 -4.34 23.57
N ASN A 503 -17.39 -5.41 23.98
CA ASN A 503 -17.32 -5.96 25.33
C ASN A 503 -16.74 -7.38 25.26
N ALA A 504 -16.44 -7.97 26.41
CA ALA A 504 -15.87 -9.32 26.50
C ALA A 504 -16.74 -10.38 25.79
N ARG A 505 -18.07 -10.26 25.86
CA ARG A 505 -19.00 -11.14 25.16
C ARG A 505 -18.85 -11.04 23.65
N ARG A 506 -18.85 -9.84 23.08
CA ARG A 506 -18.70 -9.61 21.64
C ARG A 506 -17.32 -10.05 21.14
N LYS A 507 -16.27 -9.89 21.96
CA LYS A 507 -14.95 -10.48 21.69
C LYS A 507 -15.07 -11.99 21.57
N ARG A 508 -15.63 -12.68 22.56
CA ARG A 508 -15.83 -14.14 22.52
C ARG A 508 -16.62 -14.58 21.29
N GLU A 509 -17.76 -13.96 21.00
CA GLU A 509 -18.61 -14.24 19.82
C GLU A 509 -17.85 -14.05 18.49
N HIS A 510 -16.89 -13.12 18.43
CA HIS A 510 -16.04 -12.95 17.25
C HIS A 510 -15.04 -14.10 17.11
N PHE A 511 -14.40 -14.55 18.19
CA PHE A 511 -13.45 -15.65 18.15
C PHE A 511 -14.14 -17.00 17.86
N GLU A 512 -15.35 -17.23 18.39
CA GLU A 512 -16.18 -18.39 18.04
C GLU A 512 -16.53 -18.39 16.55
N TRP A 513 -16.98 -17.24 16.02
CA TRP A 513 -17.25 -17.10 14.59
C TRP A 513 -15.98 -17.29 13.74
N ALA A 514 -14.85 -16.71 14.15
CA ALA A 514 -13.59 -16.83 13.42
C ALA A 514 -13.11 -18.29 13.37
N ARG A 515 -13.28 -19.06 14.46
CA ARG A 515 -13.02 -20.50 14.50
C ARG A 515 -13.85 -21.25 13.45
N ASP A 516 -15.16 -21.00 13.44
CA ASP A 516 -16.07 -21.70 12.52
C ASP A 516 -15.79 -21.32 11.06
N TYR A 517 -15.43 -20.06 10.80
CA TYR A 517 -15.05 -19.59 9.46
C TYR A 517 -13.72 -20.18 8.97
N VAL A 518 -12.70 -20.21 9.83
CA VAL A 518 -11.38 -20.74 9.48
C VAL A 518 -11.40 -22.26 9.31
N ALA A 519 -12.25 -22.97 10.04
CA ALA A 519 -12.42 -24.42 9.91
C ALA A 519 -12.77 -24.83 8.45
N GLU A 520 -13.56 -24.02 7.74
CA GLU A 520 -13.96 -24.25 6.34
C GLU A 520 -12.84 -23.97 5.32
N MET A 521 -11.71 -23.40 5.77
CA MET A 521 -10.54 -23.06 4.94
C MET A 521 -9.29 -23.87 5.29
N LYS A 522 -9.37 -24.85 6.19
CA LYS A 522 -8.23 -25.70 6.57
C LYS A 522 -7.62 -26.44 5.39
N GLY A 523 -6.31 -26.73 5.48
CA GLY A 523 -5.52 -27.33 4.41
C GLY A 523 -5.03 -26.33 3.35
N THR A 524 -5.06 -25.04 3.65
CA THR A 524 -4.55 -23.97 2.76
C THR A 524 -3.11 -23.60 3.12
N ASN A 525 -2.82 -23.36 4.40
CA ASN A 525 -1.47 -23.01 4.87
C ASN A 525 -1.30 -23.36 6.35
N GLU A 526 -0.46 -24.37 6.61
CA GLU A 526 -0.26 -24.91 7.96
C GLU A 526 0.25 -23.87 8.96
N ALA A 527 1.13 -22.95 8.54
CA ALA A 527 1.67 -21.91 9.42
C ALA A 527 0.60 -20.91 9.87
N LEU A 528 -0.25 -20.45 8.95
CA LEU A 528 -1.38 -19.58 9.28
C LEU A 528 -2.40 -20.29 10.16
N GLU A 529 -2.76 -21.52 9.80
CA GLU A 529 -3.75 -22.32 10.53
C GLU A 529 -3.30 -22.59 11.97
N THR A 530 -2.03 -22.94 12.17
CA THR A 530 -1.45 -23.14 13.50
C THR A 530 -1.48 -21.85 14.32
N ALA A 531 -1.02 -20.74 13.74
CA ALA A 531 -1.02 -19.44 14.43
C ALA A 531 -2.44 -18.98 14.80
N ILE A 532 -3.42 -19.25 13.95
CA ILE A 532 -4.84 -18.96 14.22
C ILE A 532 -5.38 -19.84 15.35
N ASP A 533 -5.15 -21.16 15.29
CA ASP A 533 -5.63 -22.11 16.29
C ASP A 533 -5.06 -21.79 17.69
N GLU A 534 -3.81 -21.33 17.77
CA GLU A 534 -3.21 -20.82 19.01
C GLU A 534 -3.92 -19.57 19.57
N VAL A 535 -4.16 -18.57 18.72
CA VAL A 535 -4.84 -17.31 19.08
C VAL A 535 -6.26 -17.60 19.55
N ILE A 536 -6.99 -18.48 18.85
CA ILE A 536 -8.34 -18.92 19.23
C ILE A 536 -8.31 -19.63 20.58
N SER A 537 -7.37 -20.57 20.76
CA SER A 537 -7.23 -21.35 21.99
C SER A 537 -6.95 -20.48 23.22
N ARG A 538 -6.23 -19.37 23.09
CA ARG A 538 -5.99 -18.44 24.21
C ARG A 538 -7.24 -17.65 24.62
N ASN A 539 -8.17 -17.39 23.70
CA ASN A 539 -9.30 -16.48 23.94
C ASN A 539 -10.64 -17.19 24.20
N LEU A 540 -10.74 -18.49 23.90
CA LEU A 540 -11.94 -19.30 24.14
C LEU A 540 -11.82 -20.27 25.32
N LYS A 541 -10.67 -20.30 26.01
CA LYS A 541 -10.48 -21.06 27.26
C LYS A 541 -11.22 -20.47 28.44
#